data_AF-A0A226BVA2-F1
#
_entry.id   AF-A0A226BVA2-F1
#
_cell.length_a   1.000
_cell.length_b   1.000
_cell.length_c   1.000
_cell.angle_alpha   90.00
_cell.angle_beta   90.00
_cell.angle_gamma   90.00
#
_symmetry.space_group_name_H-M   'P 1'
#
loop_
_entity.id
_entity.type
_entity.pdbx_description
1 polymer ?
#
loop_
_entity_poly.entity_id
_entity_poly.type
_entity_poly.pdbx_seq_one_letter_code
_entity_poly.pdbx_strand_id
1 'polypeptide(L)'
;MNYKYYMIVLKLDKPQQIKIGELGLFEFKMGYYVYIGRAAKGIRARLSRHISLKKYKRWHIDYLSEKAMPVYTKLLASEYYFSECEIAKNVKKIGGEITDRFWSF
;
A
#
# COMPACT_ATOMS: atom_id res chain seq x y z
N MET A 1 -7.55 16.04 15.30
CA MET A 1 -6.85 14.75 15.15
C MET A 1 -5.69 14.91 14.18
N ASN A 2 -4.46 14.55 14.59
CA ASN A 2 -3.31 14.48 13.70
C ASN A 2 -3.20 13.07 13.11
N TYR A 3 -2.90 12.97 11.81
CA TYR A 3 -2.74 11.69 11.11
C TYR A 3 -1.32 11.61 10.57
N LYS A 4 -0.63 10.51 10.88
CA LYS A 4 0.73 10.23 10.38
C LYS A 4 0.77 9.05 9.41
N TYR A 5 -0.17 8.13 9.54
CA TYR A 5 -0.24 6.91 8.75
C TYR A 5 -1.57 6.80 8.02
N TYR A 6 -1.57 6.07 6.90
CA TYR A 6 -2.76 5.73 6.15
C TYR A 6 -2.65 4.31 5.64
N MET A 7 -3.81 3.69 5.46
CA MET A 7 -3.95 2.35 4.89
C MET A 7 -4.73 2.41 3.59
N ILE A 8 -4.31 1.61 2.62
CA ILE A 8 -5.00 1.37 1.35
C ILE A 8 -5.16 -0.14 1.20
N VAL A 9 -6.38 -0.60 0.93
CA VAL A 9 -6.65 -1.97 0.52
C VAL A 9 -6.96 -1.96 -0.97
N LEU A 10 -6.16 -2.71 -1.72
CA LEU A 10 -6.31 -2.91 -3.16
C LEU A 10 -6.78 -4.35 -3.41
N LYS A 11 -7.68 -4.53 -4.37
CA LYS A 11 -8.10 -5.84 -4.87
C LYS A 11 -7.54 -6.05 -6.26
N LEU A 12 -6.82 -7.16 -6.44
CA LEU A 12 -6.35 -7.63 -7.73
C LEU A 12 -7.20 -8.84 -8.16
N ASP A 13 -8.01 -8.67 -9.19
CA ASP A 13 -9.00 -9.68 -9.60
C ASP A 13 -8.40 -10.88 -10.35
N LYS A 14 -7.15 -10.77 -10.81
CA LYS A 14 -6.44 -11.86 -11.51
C LYS A 14 -4.93 -11.78 -11.24
N PRO A 15 -4.20 -12.89 -11.29
CA PRO A 15 -2.74 -12.84 -11.18
C PRO A 15 -2.13 -11.97 -12.29
N GLN A 16 -1.10 -11.20 -11.97
CA GLN A 16 -0.43 -10.32 -12.92
C GLN A 16 1.07 -10.22 -12.67
N GLN A 17 1.84 -10.20 -13.75
CA GLN A 17 3.23 -9.77 -13.71
C GLN A 17 3.31 -8.25 -13.88
N ILE A 18 3.91 -7.56 -12.92
CA ILE A 18 4.02 -6.10 -12.91
C ILE A 18 5.50 -5.73 -12.81
N LYS A 19 5.98 -4.93 -13.77
CA LYS A 19 7.33 -4.37 -13.74
C LYS A 19 7.36 -3.13 -12.85
N ILE A 20 8.25 -3.13 -11.86
CA ILE A 20 8.32 -2.14 -10.78
C ILE A 20 9.64 -1.39 -10.90
N GLY A 21 9.65 -0.32 -11.70
CA GLY A 21 10.84 0.51 -11.90
C GLY A 21 12.09 -0.33 -12.18
N GLU A 22 13.13 -0.09 -11.38
CA GLU A 22 14.41 -0.82 -11.41
C GLU A 22 14.41 -2.12 -10.59
N LEU A 23 13.42 -2.33 -9.71
CA LEU A 23 13.29 -3.57 -8.92
C LEU A 23 12.97 -4.80 -9.79
N GLY A 24 12.53 -4.59 -11.03
CA GLY A 24 12.30 -5.66 -11.99
C GLY A 24 10.86 -6.14 -12.04
N LEU A 25 10.67 -7.39 -12.48
CA LEU A 25 9.36 -8.00 -12.70
C LEU A 25 8.93 -8.80 -11.48
N PHE A 26 7.71 -8.56 -11.00
CA PHE A 26 7.13 -9.26 -9.86
C PHE A 26 5.84 -9.95 -10.25
N GLU A 27 5.62 -11.14 -9.70
CA GLU A 27 4.37 -11.88 -9.84
C GLU A 27 3.44 -11.57 -8.66
N PHE A 28 2.29 -11.00 -8.98
CA PHE A 28 1.21 -10.75 -8.03
C PHE A 28 0.13 -11.81 -8.22
N LYS A 29 -0.23 -12.50 -7.14
CA LYS A 29 -1.38 -13.41 -7.10
C LYS A 29 -2.69 -12.61 -7.08
N MET A 30 -3.79 -13.21 -7.50
CA MET A 30 -5.11 -12.61 -7.24
C MET A 30 -5.34 -12.50 -5.72
N GLY A 31 -5.98 -11.42 -5.28
CA GLY A 31 -6.28 -11.23 -3.86
C GLY A 31 -6.28 -9.78 -3.39
N TYR A 32 -6.19 -9.62 -2.07
CA TYR A 32 -6.17 -8.32 -1.42
C TYR A 32 -4.77 -7.95 -0.98
N TYR A 33 -4.40 -6.70 -1.24
CA TYR A 33 -3.12 -6.11 -0.89
C TYR A 33 -3.35 -4.94 0.05
N VAL A 34 -2.66 -4.97 1.19
CA VAL A 34 -2.71 -3.89 2.18
C VAL A 34 -1.42 -3.10 2.10
N TYR A 35 -1.54 -1.83 1.73
CA TYR A 35 -0.43 -0.88 1.78
C TYR A 35 -0.61 0.06 2.96
N ILE A 36 0.46 0.23 3.73
CA ILE A 36 0.51 1.19 4.82
C ILE A 36 1.60 2.20 4.48
N GLY A 37 1.22 3.47 4.45
CA GLY A 37 2.15 4.55 4.19
C GLY A 37 2.17 5.55 5.33
N ARG A 38 3.30 6.24 5.48
CA ARG A 38 3.47 7.38 6.37
C ARG A 38 3.60 8.67 5.57
N ALA A 39 3.13 9.79 6.13
CA ALA A 39 3.40 11.11 5.60
C ALA A 39 3.58 12.13 6.73
N ALA A 40 4.69 12.86 6.73
CA ALA A 40 4.95 13.95 7.69
C ALA A 40 4.11 15.21 7.38
N LYS A 41 3.84 15.46 6.10
CA LYS A 41 2.97 16.54 5.58
C LYS A 41 2.18 16.01 4.39
N GLY A 42 1.01 16.59 4.11
CA GLY A 42 0.24 16.30 2.90
C GLY A 42 -0.34 14.88 2.81
N ILE A 43 -0.69 14.27 3.95
CA ILE A 43 -1.16 12.86 4.00
C ILE A 43 -2.37 12.58 3.08
N ARG A 44 -3.33 13.50 3.03
CA ARG A 44 -4.51 13.38 2.17
C ARG A 44 -4.15 13.43 0.68
N ALA A 45 -3.23 14.33 0.31
CA ALA A 45 -2.74 14.45 -1.06
C ALA A 45 -1.97 13.18 -1.48
N ARG A 46 -1.16 12.62 -0.57
CA ARG A 46 -0.44 11.37 -0.81
C ARG A 46 -1.38 10.17 -0.96
N LEU A 47 -2.36 10.04 -0.07
CA LEU A 47 -3.41 9.02 -0.18
C LEU A 47 -4.18 9.14 -1.51
N SER A 48 -4.66 10.35 -1.84
CA SER A 48 -5.39 10.62 -3.08
C SER A 48 -4.55 10.26 -4.32
N ARG A 49 -3.26 10.57 -4.31
CA ARG A 49 -2.36 10.16 -5.39
C ARG A 49 -2.30 8.64 -5.53
N HIS A 50 -2.11 7.90 -4.44
CA HIS A 50 -1.97 6.44 -4.50
C HIS A 50 -3.25 5.75 -4.99
N ILE A 51 -4.44 6.33 -4.80
CA ILE A 51 -5.69 5.76 -5.33
C ILE A 51 -6.08 6.25 -6.73
N SER A 52 -5.42 7.27 -7.28
CA SER A 52 -5.68 7.72 -8.67
C SER A 52 -5.37 6.60 -9.67
N LEU A 53 -6.00 6.55 -10.85
CA LEU A 53 -5.63 5.57 -11.89
C LEU A 53 -4.56 6.08 -12.85
N LYS A 54 -4.44 7.40 -13.03
CA LYS A 54 -3.49 8.01 -13.97
C LYS A 54 -2.55 8.90 -13.18
N LYS A 55 -1.28 8.49 -13.08
CA LYS A 55 -0.24 9.24 -12.36
C LYS A 55 1.15 8.88 -12.87
N TYR A 56 2.12 9.76 -12.64
CA TYR A 56 3.52 9.36 -12.73
C TYR A 56 3.85 8.41 -11.58
N LYS A 57 4.48 7.28 -11.89
CA LYS A 57 4.83 6.27 -10.88
C LYS A 57 6.06 6.76 -10.12
N ARG A 58 5.90 7.02 -8.82
CA ARG A 58 6.97 7.49 -7.93
C ARG A 58 7.25 6.52 -6.78
N TRP A 59 6.28 5.69 -6.43
CA TRP A 59 6.40 4.68 -5.37
C TRP A 59 6.01 3.30 -5.90
N HIS A 60 6.53 2.24 -5.31
CA HIS A 60 6.22 0.87 -5.76
C HIS A 60 4.71 0.56 -5.76
N ILE A 61 3.96 1.11 -4.78
CA ILE A 61 2.50 1.00 -4.73
C ILE A 61 1.80 1.64 -5.93
N ASP A 62 2.42 2.64 -6.59
CA ASP A 62 1.81 3.29 -7.76
C ASP A 62 1.69 2.31 -8.93
N TYR A 63 2.62 1.37 -9.07
CA TYR A 63 2.59 0.36 -10.12
C TYR A 63 1.46 -0.66 -9.91
N LEU A 64 1.24 -1.08 -8.65
CA LEU A 64 0.15 -2.00 -8.31
C LEU A 64 -1.21 -1.30 -8.36
N SER A 65 -1.31 -0.07 -7.83
CA SER A 65 -2.59 0.68 -7.76
C SER A 65 -3.15 1.09 -9.13
N GLU A 66 -2.35 1.11 -10.19
CA GLU A 66 -2.88 1.27 -11.56
C GLU A 66 -3.53 -0.01 -12.12
N LYS A 67 -3.27 -1.16 -11.50
CA LYS A 67 -3.69 -2.49 -11.94
C LYS A 67 -4.71 -3.13 -11.01
N ALA A 68 -4.85 -2.62 -9.79
CA ALA A 68 -5.73 -3.11 -8.76
C ALA A 68 -6.77 -2.05 -8.37
N MET A 69 -7.96 -2.50 -7.97
CA MET A 69 -9.04 -1.62 -7.55
C MET A 69 -8.89 -1.23 -6.08
N PRO A 70 -8.86 0.07 -5.72
CA PRO A 70 -8.93 0.48 -4.33
C PRO A 70 -10.32 0.19 -3.77
N VAL A 71 -10.38 -0.67 -2.75
CA VAL A 71 -11.64 -1.09 -2.11
C VAL A 71 -11.83 -0.45 -0.74
N TYR A 72 -10.75 -0.04 -0.07
CA TYR A 72 -10.83 0.64 1.23
C TYR A 72 -9.65 1.56 1.46
N THR A 73 -9.89 2.69 2.13
CA THR A 73 -8.83 3.58 2.62
C THR A 73 -9.15 4.10 4.02
N LYS A 74 -8.13 4.34 4.82
CA LYS A 74 -8.29 4.88 6.18
C LYS A 74 -7.10 5.75 6.57
N LEU A 75 -7.38 6.92 7.12
CA LEU A 75 -6.39 7.70 7.86
C LEU A 75 -6.29 7.14 9.29
N LEU A 76 -5.08 6.87 9.74
CA LEU A 76 -4.81 6.31 11.07
C LEU A 76 -4.35 7.43 12.00
N ALA A 77 -5.09 7.64 13.09
CA ALA A 77 -4.79 8.70 14.04
C ALA A 77 -3.42 8.47 14.70
N SER A 78 -2.65 9.54 14.90
CA SER A 78 -1.26 9.46 15.37
C SER A 78 -1.09 9.01 16.82
N GLU A 79 -2.19 8.96 17.57
CA GLU A 79 -2.26 8.41 18.93
C GLU A 79 -2.12 6.88 18.94
N TYR A 80 -2.43 6.23 17.81
CA TYR A 80 -2.09 4.84 17.57
C TYR A 80 -0.62 4.75 17.18
N TYR A 81 0.26 4.60 18.17
CA TYR A 81 1.69 4.37 17.95
C TYR A 81 1.93 2.93 17.49
N PHE A 82 1.52 2.59 16.27
CA PHE A 82 1.87 1.30 15.68
C PHE A 82 3.21 1.45 14.95
N SER A 83 4.21 0.66 15.34
CA SER A 83 5.36 0.47 14.45
C SER A 83 4.88 -0.21 13.16
N GLU A 84 5.53 0.05 12.01
CA GLU A 84 5.21 -0.65 10.76
C GLU A 84 5.28 -2.18 10.94
N CYS A 85 6.21 -2.64 11.79
CA CYS A 85 6.34 -4.03 12.21
C CYS A 85 5.11 -4.57 12.96
N GLU A 86 4.47 -3.76 13.80
CA GLU A 86 3.30 -4.16 14.57
C GLU A 86 2.06 -4.29 13.69
N ILE A 87 1.90 -3.40 12.71
CA ILE A 87 0.83 -3.54 11.73
C ILE A 87 1.05 -4.78 10.86
N ALA A 88 2.29 -5.01 10.41
CA ALA A 88 2.63 -6.21 9.66
C ALA A 88 2.34 -7.51 10.45
N LYS A 89 2.66 -7.54 11.75
CA LYS A 89 2.31 -8.66 12.64
C LYS A 89 0.80 -8.87 12.75
N ASN A 90 0.02 -7.80 12.89
CA ASN A 90 -1.43 -7.92 12.99
C ASN A 90 -2.08 -8.37 11.67
N VAL A 91 -1.56 -7.90 10.53
CA VAL A 91 -1.95 -8.40 9.20
C VAL A 91 -1.65 -9.90 9.06
N LYS A 92 -0.49 -10.36 9.56
CA LYS A 92 -0.15 -11.78 9.54
C LYS A 92 -1.09 -12.64 10.39
N LYS A 93 -1.53 -12.14 11.54
CA LYS A 93 -2.48 -12.85 12.43
C LYS A 93 -3.85 -13.11 11.79
N ILE A 94 -4.26 -12.28 10.84
CA ILE A 94 -5.53 -12.45 10.10
C ILE A 94 -5.36 -13.21 8.78
N GLY A 95 -4.23 -13.91 8.60
CA GLY A 95 -3.95 -14.74 7.42
C GLY A 95 -3.27 -14.00 6.26
N GLY A 96 -2.79 -12.77 6.48
CA GLY A 96 -2.02 -12.03 5.48
C GLY A 96 -0.57 -12.51 5.36
N GLU A 97 -0.02 -12.41 4.16
CA GLU A 97 1.42 -12.61 3.91
C GLU A 97 2.12 -11.25 3.79
N ILE A 98 3.34 -11.17 4.33
CA ILE A 98 4.18 -9.98 4.17
C ILE A 98 5.08 -10.23 2.96
N THR A 99 4.92 -9.44 1.90
CA THR A 99 5.86 -9.44 0.77
C THR A 99 7.08 -8.61 1.16
N ASP A 100 8.11 -9.28 1.67
CA ASP A 100 9.40 -8.64 1.97
C ASP A 100 10.05 -8.08 0.69
N ARG A 101 10.78 -6.96 0.86
CA ARG A 101 11.53 -6.20 -0.18
C ARG A 101 10.73 -5.34 -1.16
N PHE A 102 9.41 -5.30 -1.07
CA PHE A 102 8.59 -4.49 -1.99
C PHE A 102 8.29 -3.06 -1.47
N TRP A 103 8.25 -2.89 -0.14
CA TRP A 103 7.63 -1.73 0.50
C TRP A 103 8.61 -0.82 1.27
N SER A 104 9.87 -1.21 1.39
CA SER A 104 10.94 -0.32 1.85
C SER A 104 11.37 0.57 0.71
N PHE A 105 11.61 1.85 1.03
CA PHE A 105 11.98 2.94 0.13
C PHE A 105 13.06 2.56 -0.90
#